data_AF-A0AAW0FQ56-F1
#
_entry.id   AF-A0AAW0FQ56-F1
#
_cell.length_a   1.000
_cell.length_b   1.000
_cell.length_c   1.000
_cell.angle_alpha   90.00
_cell.angle_beta   90.00
_cell.angle_gamma   90.00
#
_symmetry.space_group_name_H-M   'P 1'
#
loop_
_entity.id
_entity.type
_entity.pdbx_description
1 polymer ?
#
loop_
_entity_poly.entity_id
_entity_poly.type
_entity_poly.pdbx_seq_one_letter_code
_entity_poly.pdbx_strand_id
1 'polypeptide(L)'
;MPSKQTSTVTLNPDGRKVWNPAGPSNGKCIWEMHGVWGWDERKKEGIVLRENYFKRHPMSGKDVDWYNDFYFPFLSRWADRVRGVAGEQKMVFVEAIPNEFCPSSWTPDHQPKNLVYAPHWYDLNALFTKAYGDFTANVQGLSRGMFPLKAFYWGHVGARNNFSLQLKNMTEAAYRSLGEKPVLIGECGIPVDLNKGEAFESDDWTWQNKMMDAMITALERSLLNFTLWNYNPANSDIHGDSWNGENFSFFAQRRALPSSLLSLDQTSPTLDNGGRLLRSIVRPYAAKVAGVPLKWEYELNTGDCEFEWVVPYPNEAKAAQNSKAKGSPTVSEPPLISNSLLASNTTEIFFPLYLSQGRTISVTLADSSASSKFTQNMCPNFKHYVSASWICHLDSDIMSRLDWNLA
;
A
#
# COMPACT_ATOMS: atom_id res chain seq x y z
N MET A 1 -19.81 11.62 15.45
CA MET A 1 -20.61 12.87 15.31
C MET A 1 -20.26 13.50 13.97
N PRO A 2 -21.22 14.05 13.21
CA PRO A 2 -20.88 14.82 12.02
C PRO A 2 -19.98 15.99 12.40
N SER A 3 -19.02 16.33 11.54
CA SER A 3 -18.18 17.51 11.72
C SER A 3 -19.05 18.76 11.83
N LYS A 4 -18.83 19.56 12.87
CA LYS A 4 -19.46 20.88 13.06
C LYS A 4 -18.39 21.95 12.92
N GLN A 5 -18.67 23.00 12.17
CA GLN A 5 -17.80 24.17 12.13
C GLN A 5 -17.74 24.80 13.53
N THR A 6 -16.57 24.82 14.14
CA THR A 6 -16.34 25.38 15.48
C THR A 6 -15.70 26.77 15.43
N SER A 7 -14.93 27.07 14.40
CA SER A 7 -14.29 28.37 14.18
C SER A 7 -13.94 28.60 12.71
N THR A 8 -13.54 29.84 12.40
CA THR A 8 -12.98 30.24 11.10
C THR A 8 -11.63 30.91 11.37
N VAL A 9 -10.62 30.59 10.56
CA VAL A 9 -9.29 31.19 10.65
C VAL A 9 -8.85 31.64 9.26
N THR A 10 -8.29 32.85 9.16
CA THR A 10 -7.68 33.35 7.93
C THR A 10 -6.27 32.75 7.79
N LEU A 11 -6.08 31.87 6.80
CA LEU A 11 -4.79 31.18 6.58
C LEU A 11 -3.72 32.05 5.91
N ASN A 12 -4.10 33.10 5.19
CA ASN A 12 -3.20 33.98 4.46
C ASN A 12 -3.42 35.45 4.84
N PRO A 13 -3.17 35.83 6.11
CA PRO A 13 -3.45 37.19 6.61
C PRO A 13 -2.65 38.27 5.87
N ASP A 14 -1.47 37.91 5.37
CA ASP A 14 -0.56 38.79 4.63
C ASP A 14 -0.98 39.00 3.16
N GLY A 15 -2.02 38.30 2.68
CA GLY A 15 -2.46 38.38 1.27
C GLY A 15 -1.39 37.90 0.28
N ARG A 16 -0.49 37.00 0.71
CA ARG A 16 0.60 36.50 -0.14
C ARG A 16 0.04 35.72 -1.31
N LYS A 17 0.53 36.06 -2.49
CA LYS A 17 0.05 35.46 -3.73
C LYS A 17 0.80 34.16 -4.02
N VAL A 18 0.07 33.06 -4.18
CA VAL A 18 0.63 31.77 -4.59
C VAL A 18 0.86 31.67 -6.11
N TRP A 19 0.31 32.61 -6.88
CA TRP A 19 0.42 32.64 -8.34
C TRP A 19 1.62 33.47 -8.80
N ASN A 20 2.63 32.80 -9.35
CA ASN A 20 3.83 33.43 -9.90
C ASN A 20 3.47 34.32 -11.12
N PRO A 21 3.84 35.61 -11.14
CA PRO A 21 3.64 36.50 -12.30
C PRO A 21 4.26 35.99 -13.60
N ALA A 22 5.37 35.25 -13.53
CA ALA A 22 6.02 34.63 -14.69
C ALA A 22 5.47 33.24 -15.04
N GLY A 23 4.48 32.76 -14.29
CA GLY A 23 3.82 31.48 -14.55
C GLY A 23 2.85 31.54 -15.74
N PRO A 24 2.33 30.40 -16.21
CA PRO A 24 1.46 30.33 -17.39
C PRO A 24 0.14 31.10 -17.25
N SER A 25 -0.30 31.39 -16.03
CA SER A 25 -1.47 32.23 -15.77
C SER A 25 -1.14 33.73 -15.63
N ASN A 26 0.10 34.15 -15.87
CA ASN A 26 0.59 35.52 -15.63
C ASN A 26 0.26 36.02 -14.22
N GLY A 27 0.44 35.14 -13.24
CA GLY A 27 0.07 35.40 -11.85
C GLY A 27 -1.44 35.45 -11.60
N LYS A 28 -2.34 34.98 -12.46
CA LYS A 28 -3.78 35.01 -12.15
C LYS A 28 -4.24 33.67 -11.58
N CYS A 29 -5.29 33.71 -10.76
CA CYS A 29 -5.96 32.50 -10.31
C CYS A 29 -6.75 31.90 -11.48
N ILE A 30 -6.48 30.63 -11.81
CA ILE A 30 -7.15 29.94 -12.92
C ILE A 30 -8.67 29.90 -12.70
N TRP A 31 -9.12 29.65 -11.47
CA TRP A 31 -10.56 29.60 -11.18
C TRP A 31 -11.25 30.97 -11.22
N GLU A 32 -10.54 32.03 -10.85
CA GLU A 32 -11.04 33.40 -11.02
C GLU A 32 -11.15 33.77 -12.51
N MET A 33 -10.13 33.42 -13.31
CA MET A 33 -10.14 33.62 -14.77
C MET A 33 -11.32 32.91 -15.45
N HIS A 34 -11.74 31.76 -14.90
CA HIS A 34 -12.88 30.98 -15.38
C HIS A 34 -14.23 31.44 -14.79
N GLY A 35 -14.21 32.49 -13.95
CA GLY A 35 -15.39 33.04 -13.30
C GLY A 35 -16.03 32.06 -12.32
N VAL A 36 -15.26 31.14 -11.72
CA VAL A 36 -15.75 30.26 -10.65
C VAL A 36 -16.07 31.08 -9.41
N TRP A 37 -15.18 32.03 -9.10
CA TRP A 37 -15.28 32.97 -8.01
C TRP A 37 -14.68 34.32 -8.46
N GLY A 38 -14.91 35.38 -7.67
CA GLY A 38 -14.28 36.68 -7.87
C GLY A 38 -14.10 37.43 -6.54
N TRP A 39 -13.25 38.44 -6.52
CA TRP A 39 -13.03 39.27 -5.35
C TRP A 39 -14.07 40.41 -5.27
N ASP A 40 -14.83 40.47 -4.17
CA ASP A 40 -15.72 41.61 -3.89
C ASP A 40 -14.92 42.72 -3.20
N GLU A 41 -14.63 43.79 -3.95
CA GLU A 41 -13.85 44.93 -3.45
C GLU A 41 -14.51 45.67 -2.27
N ARG A 42 -15.85 45.61 -2.13
CA ARG A 42 -16.56 46.28 -1.05
C ARG A 42 -16.51 45.46 0.23
N LYS A 43 -16.70 44.14 0.10
CA LYS A 43 -16.72 43.22 1.25
C LYS A 43 -15.34 42.70 1.63
N LYS A 44 -14.34 42.87 0.76
CA LYS A 44 -12.98 42.35 0.93
C LYS A 44 -12.97 40.83 1.16
N GLU A 45 -13.78 40.13 0.37
CA GLU A 45 -13.91 38.67 0.42
C GLU A 45 -14.03 38.07 -0.99
N GLY A 46 -13.69 36.80 -1.12
CA GLY A 46 -13.96 36.03 -2.33
C GLY A 46 -15.43 35.59 -2.36
N ILE A 47 -16.13 35.88 -3.45
CA ILE A 47 -17.52 35.46 -3.67
C ILE A 47 -17.58 34.38 -4.76
N VAL A 48 -18.41 33.36 -4.54
CA VAL A 48 -18.66 32.31 -5.53
C VAL A 48 -19.56 32.87 -6.63
N LEU A 49 -19.14 32.73 -7.89
CA LEU A 49 -19.88 33.21 -9.06
C LEU A 49 -20.58 32.07 -9.80
N ARG A 50 -20.02 30.85 -9.75
CA ARG A 50 -20.54 29.66 -10.44
C ARG A 50 -20.47 28.42 -9.56
N GLU A 51 -21.47 28.25 -8.69
CA GLU A 51 -21.56 27.11 -7.75
C GLU A 51 -21.52 25.73 -8.43
N ASN A 52 -22.05 25.62 -9.65
CA ASN A 52 -22.13 24.35 -10.39
C ASN A 52 -21.02 24.18 -11.43
N TYR A 53 -19.95 24.99 -11.39
CA TYR A 53 -18.88 24.99 -12.40
C TYR A 53 -18.28 23.59 -12.64
N PHE A 54 -18.02 22.83 -11.56
CA PHE A 54 -17.41 21.50 -11.66
C PHE A 54 -18.43 20.37 -11.87
N LYS A 55 -19.73 20.67 -11.86
CA LYS A 55 -20.79 19.65 -12.06
C LYS A 55 -21.18 19.50 -13.52
N ARG A 56 -20.97 20.51 -14.36
CA ARG A 56 -21.42 20.52 -15.76
C ARG A 56 -20.24 20.61 -16.71
N HIS A 57 -20.19 19.72 -17.69
CA HIS A 57 -19.13 19.71 -18.69
C HIS A 57 -19.19 21.00 -19.53
N PRO A 58 -18.08 21.76 -19.66
CA PRO A 58 -18.12 23.13 -20.17
C PRO A 58 -18.53 23.23 -21.66
N MET A 59 -18.30 22.18 -22.45
CA MET A 59 -18.63 22.18 -23.88
C MET A 59 -19.98 21.54 -24.20
N SER A 60 -20.47 20.62 -23.36
CA SER A 60 -21.67 19.81 -23.66
C SER A 60 -22.85 20.12 -22.74
N GLY A 61 -22.63 20.78 -21.60
CA GLY A 61 -23.67 21.09 -20.61
C GLY A 61 -24.21 19.87 -19.84
N LYS A 62 -23.71 18.66 -20.12
CA LYS A 62 -24.08 17.44 -19.40
C LYS A 62 -23.43 17.39 -18.01
N ASP A 63 -23.91 16.51 -17.13
CA ASP A 63 -23.23 16.27 -15.86
C ASP A 63 -21.84 15.68 -16.11
N VAL A 64 -20.87 16.12 -15.31
CA VAL A 64 -19.47 15.66 -15.39
C VAL A 64 -19.35 14.25 -14.84
N ASP A 65 -18.72 13.38 -15.62
CA ASP A 65 -18.05 12.19 -15.12
C ASP A 65 -16.54 12.47 -15.10
N TRP A 66 -15.98 12.74 -13.92
CA TRP A 66 -14.60 13.21 -13.80
C TRP A 66 -13.57 12.25 -14.41
N TYR A 67 -13.80 10.94 -14.27
CA TYR A 67 -12.91 9.92 -14.81
C TYR A 67 -12.95 9.93 -16.34
N ASN A 68 -14.15 9.87 -16.91
CA ASN A 68 -14.35 9.79 -18.36
C ASN A 68 -14.03 11.10 -19.08
N ASP A 69 -14.46 12.24 -18.53
CA ASP A 69 -14.36 13.53 -19.21
C ASP A 69 -12.96 14.15 -19.11
N PHE A 70 -12.24 13.89 -18.01
CA PHE A 70 -11.00 14.61 -17.72
C PHE A 70 -9.81 13.71 -17.39
N TYR A 71 -9.97 12.75 -16.48
CA TYR A 71 -8.83 11.98 -15.98
C TYR A 71 -8.28 10.99 -17.01
N PHE A 72 -9.10 10.15 -17.63
CA PHE A 72 -8.61 9.19 -18.64
C PHE A 72 -8.03 9.86 -19.90
N PRO A 73 -8.65 10.92 -20.46
CA PRO A 73 -8.03 11.62 -21.57
C PRO A 73 -6.66 12.20 -21.21
N PHE A 74 -6.50 12.71 -19.99
CA PHE A 74 -5.19 13.17 -19.50
C PHE A 74 -4.20 12.01 -19.36
N LEU A 75 -4.58 10.95 -18.66
CA LEU A 75 -3.73 9.78 -18.42
C LEU A 75 -3.26 9.14 -19.72
N SER A 76 -4.17 8.97 -20.69
CA SER A 76 -3.84 8.35 -21.98
C SER A 76 -2.82 9.20 -22.74
N ARG A 77 -3.05 10.52 -22.84
CA ARG A 77 -2.09 11.44 -23.49
C ARG A 77 -0.74 11.45 -22.78
N TRP A 78 -0.73 11.46 -21.44
CA TRP A 78 0.51 11.43 -20.67
C TRP A 78 1.26 10.12 -20.87
N ALA A 79 0.57 8.98 -20.76
CA ALA A 79 1.14 7.66 -20.91
C ALA A 79 1.72 7.44 -22.32
N ASP A 80 0.99 7.83 -23.37
CA ASP A 80 1.47 7.74 -24.75
C ASP A 80 2.69 8.62 -24.98
N ARG A 81 2.69 9.85 -24.44
CA ARG A 81 3.82 10.77 -24.54
C ARG A 81 5.08 10.21 -23.88
N VAL A 82 4.95 9.68 -22.66
CA VAL A 82 6.08 9.16 -21.88
C VAL A 82 6.57 7.84 -22.47
N ARG A 83 5.68 6.89 -22.78
CA ARG A 83 6.05 5.59 -23.37
C ARG A 83 6.60 5.73 -24.79
N GLY A 84 6.14 6.71 -25.57
CA GLY A 84 6.71 7.04 -26.88
C GLY A 84 8.19 7.46 -26.83
N VAL A 85 8.69 7.87 -25.65
CA VAL A 85 10.11 8.20 -25.43
C VAL A 85 10.83 7.11 -24.62
N ALA A 86 10.20 6.57 -23.58
CA ALA A 86 10.81 5.63 -22.63
C ALA A 86 10.72 4.15 -23.04
N GLY A 87 9.92 3.83 -24.05
CA GLY A 87 9.67 2.47 -24.55
C GLY A 87 8.26 1.97 -24.21
N GLU A 88 7.63 1.27 -25.17
CA GLU A 88 6.26 0.77 -25.04
C GLU A 88 6.11 -0.32 -23.96
N GLN A 89 7.18 -1.04 -23.62
CA GLN A 89 7.20 -2.06 -22.57
C GLN A 89 7.08 -1.50 -21.15
N LYS A 90 7.21 -0.18 -20.95
CA LYS A 90 7.11 0.44 -19.62
C LYS A 90 5.69 0.32 -19.06
N MET A 91 5.61 -0.03 -17.78
CA MET A 91 4.38 -0.06 -17.00
C MET A 91 3.93 1.36 -16.64
N VAL A 92 2.61 1.55 -16.55
CA VAL A 92 1.98 2.83 -16.19
C VAL A 92 1.25 2.63 -14.87
N PHE A 93 1.80 3.20 -13.79
CA PHE A 93 1.16 3.16 -12.48
C PHE A 93 0.07 4.24 -12.44
N VAL A 94 -1.17 3.84 -12.17
CA VAL A 94 -2.33 4.74 -12.21
C VAL A 94 -3.11 4.65 -10.92
N GLU A 95 -3.33 5.81 -10.31
CA GLU A 95 -4.05 5.95 -9.04
C GLU A 95 -5.52 6.26 -9.29
N ALA A 96 -6.40 5.78 -8.42
CA ALA A 96 -7.76 6.33 -8.28
C ALA A 96 -7.77 7.29 -7.09
N ILE A 97 -8.94 7.89 -6.78
CA ILE A 97 -9.09 8.66 -5.54
C ILE A 97 -8.64 7.79 -4.34
N PRO A 98 -7.77 8.31 -3.43
CA PRO A 98 -7.30 7.55 -2.27
C PRO A 98 -8.43 6.94 -1.45
N ASN A 99 -8.21 5.73 -0.92
CA ASN A 99 -9.18 4.98 -0.11
C ASN A 99 -10.51 4.61 -0.78
N GLU A 100 -10.73 4.99 -2.04
CA GLU A 100 -11.92 4.65 -2.82
C GLU A 100 -11.75 3.34 -3.59
N PHE A 101 -12.87 2.78 -4.02
CA PHE A 101 -12.85 1.62 -4.91
C PHE A 101 -12.40 2.02 -6.32
N CYS A 102 -11.75 1.09 -7.01
CA CYS A 102 -11.48 1.24 -8.44
C CYS A 102 -12.81 1.58 -9.14
N PRO A 103 -12.89 2.68 -9.91
CA PRO A 103 -14.14 3.07 -10.53
C PRO A 103 -14.57 2.08 -11.61
N SER A 104 -15.86 1.77 -11.67
CA SER A 104 -16.40 0.83 -12.65
C SER A 104 -16.31 1.33 -14.10
N SER A 105 -16.00 2.61 -14.32
CA SER A 105 -15.72 3.17 -15.64
C SER A 105 -14.34 2.76 -16.19
N TRP A 106 -13.44 2.25 -15.35
CA TRP A 106 -12.14 1.75 -15.77
C TRP A 106 -12.34 0.42 -16.50
N THR A 107 -12.45 0.49 -17.82
CA THR A 107 -12.66 -0.63 -18.74
C THR A 107 -11.44 -0.79 -19.65
N PRO A 108 -11.30 -1.88 -20.42
CA PRO A 108 -10.23 -2.02 -21.42
C PRO A 108 -10.03 -0.80 -22.34
N ASP A 109 -11.11 -0.12 -22.71
CA ASP A 109 -11.09 1.07 -23.57
C ASP A 109 -10.86 2.38 -22.80
N HIS A 110 -10.97 2.36 -21.46
CA HIS A 110 -10.83 3.52 -20.58
C HIS A 110 -9.66 3.34 -19.59
N GLN A 111 -8.53 2.90 -20.11
CA GLN A 111 -7.27 2.81 -19.37
C GLN A 111 -6.05 2.89 -20.31
N PRO A 112 -4.89 3.36 -19.84
CA PRO A 112 -3.64 3.24 -20.58
C PRO A 112 -3.21 1.78 -20.75
N LYS A 113 -2.47 1.51 -21.83
CA LYS A 113 -1.81 0.20 -22.02
C LYS A 113 -0.76 -0.04 -20.93
N ASN A 114 -0.55 -1.29 -20.56
CA ASN A 114 0.39 -1.71 -19.50
C ASN A 114 0.14 -1.04 -18.14
N LEU A 115 -1.13 -0.85 -17.79
CA LEU A 115 -1.56 -0.32 -16.50
C LEU A 115 -1.17 -1.25 -15.33
N VAL A 116 -0.67 -0.64 -14.27
CA VAL A 116 -0.61 -1.18 -12.91
C VAL A 116 -1.52 -0.30 -12.05
N TYR A 117 -2.48 -0.91 -11.36
CA TYR A 117 -3.37 -0.17 -10.47
C TYR A 117 -2.63 0.19 -9.18
N ALA A 118 -2.54 1.48 -8.88
CA ALA A 118 -1.66 2.02 -7.85
C ALA A 118 -2.39 2.82 -6.75
N PRO A 119 -3.46 2.30 -6.10
CA PRO A 119 -4.24 3.09 -5.15
C PRO A 119 -3.45 3.36 -3.86
N HIS A 120 -3.92 4.34 -3.08
CA HIS A 120 -3.45 4.57 -1.72
C HIS A 120 -4.42 4.01 -0.70
N TRP A 121 -3.91 3.59 0.45
CA TRP A 121 -4.74 3.17 1.58
C TRP A 121 -4.20 3.69 2.91
N TYR A 122 -5.10 4.33 3.66
CA TYR A 122 -4.90 4.74 5.05
C TYR A 122 -6.09 4.35 5.92
N ASP A 123 -5.88 4.09 7.21
CA ASP A 123 -6.99 4.11 8.17
C ASP A 123 -7.46 5.55 8.37
N LEU A 124 -8.55 5.92 7.69
CA LEU A 124 -9.04 7.30 7.66
C LEU A 124 -9.36 7.83 9.07
N ASN A 125 -9.82 6.98 9.99
CA ASN A 125 -10.12 7.43 11.35
C ASN A 125 -8.84 7.88 12.08
N ALA A 126 -7.80 7.07 12.08
CA ALA A 126 -6.51 7.41 12.68
C ALA A 126 -5.80 8.54 11.91
N LEU A 127 -5.91 8.59 10.58
CA LEU A 127 -5.33 9.65 9.76
C LEU A 127 -5.88 11.03 10.16
N PHE A 128 -7.20 11.17 10.28
CA PHE A 128 -7.83 12.45 10.63
C PHE A 128 -7.71 12.80 12.11
N THR A 129 -7.84 11.81 13.01
CA THR A 129 -7.81 12.07 14.46
C THR A 129 -6.41 12.11 15.05
N LYS A 130 -5.42 11.56 14.33
CA LYS A 130 -4.08 11.25 14.85
C LYS A 130 -4.14 10.50 16.19
N ALA A 131 -5.08 9.57 16.32
CA ALA A 131 -5.28 8.77 17.52
C ALA A 131 -5.49 7.30 17.17
N TYR A 132 -4.90 6.42 17.99
CA TYR A 132 -5.03 4.98 17.84
C TYR A 132 -5.00 4.28 19.20
N GLY A 133 -5.83 3.24 19.35
CA GLY A 133 -6.00 2.48 20.58
C GLY A 133 -6.54 1.09 20.28
N ASP A 134 -7.25 0.47 21.24
CA ASP A 134 -7.84 -0.86 21.06
C ASP A 134 -9.19 -0.85 20.30
N PHE A 135 -9.48 0.20 19.53
CA PHE A 135 -10.70 0.32 18.75
C PHE A 135 -10.40 0.86 17.35
N THR A 136 -10.95 0.22 16.32
CA THR A 136 -10.92 0.71 14.95
C THR A 136 -12.30 0.65 14.32
N ALA A 137 -12.53 1.51 13.33
CA ALA A 137 -13.78 1.58 12.59
C ALA A 137 -13.52 1.30 11.10
N ASN A 138 -14.41 0.54 10.47
CA ASN A 138 -14.43 0.35 9.03
C ASN A 138 -15.05 1.58 8.37
N VAL A 139 -14.24 2.64 8.20
CA VAL A 139 -14.68 3.91 7.60
C VAL A 139 -15.15 3.70 6.15
N GLN A 140 -14.48 2.83 5.41
CA GLN A 140 -14.90 2.43 4.05
C GLN A 140 -16.31 1.85 4.04
N GLY A 141 -16.65 0.98 5.00
CA GLY A 141 -17.99 0.41 5.16
C GLY A 141 -19.02 1.45 5.62
N LEU A 142 -18.69 2.24 6.65
CA LEU A 142 -19.58 3.26 7.20
C LEU A 142 -19.98 4.31 6.16
N SER A 143 -19.02 4.78 5.36
CA SER A 143 -19.28 5.74 4.26
C SER A 143 -20.22 5.18 3.18
N ARG A 144 -20.39 3.86 3.12
CA ARG A 144 -21.26 3.13 2.19
C ARG A 144 -22.51 2.54 2.85
N GLY A 145 -22.87 3.02 4.05
CA GLY A 145 -24.10 2.63 4.73
C GLY A 145 -24.03 1.32 5.52
N MET A 146 -22.82 0.81 5.82
CA MET A 146 -22.68 -0.35 6.71
C MET A 146 -23.28 -0.05 8.09
N PHE A 147 -24.06 -1.00 8.62
CA PHE A 147 -24.63 -0.90 9.96
C PHE A 147 -23.50 -0.76 11.01
N PRO A 148 -23.51 0.27 11.89
CA PRO A 148 -22.36 0.60 12.73
C PRO A 148 -21.79 -0.54 13.58
N LEU A 149 -22.63 -1.41 14.14
CA LEU A 149 -22.15 -2.53 14.96
C LEU A 149 -21.37 -3.60 14.15
N LYS A 150 -21.52 -3.61 12.82
CA LYS A 150 -20.71 -4.45 11.92
C LYS A 150 -19.42 -3.75 11.46
N ALA A 151 -19.29 -2.45 11.72
CA ALA A 151 -18.15 -1.65 11.31
C ALA A 151 -17.15 -1.41 12.45
N PHE A 152 -17.40 -1.91 13.65
CA PHE A 152 -16.59 -1.67 14.83
C PHE A 152 -15.77 -2.90 15.19
N TYR A 153 -14.49 -2.69 15.48
CA TYR A 153 -13.52 -3.75 15.75
C TYR A 153 -12.71 -3.42 17.00
N TRP A 154 -12.44 -4.44 17.81
CA TRP A 154 -11.76 -4.29 19.09
C TRP A 154 -10.46 -5.08 19.17
N GLY A 155 -9.49 -4.50 19.85
CA GLY A 155 -8.15 -5.05 20.04
C GLY A 155 -7.37 -5.21 18.74
N HIS A 156 -6.17 -5.76 18.88
CA HIS A 156 -5.22 -5.91 17.78
C HIS A 156 -5.71 -6.87 16.68
N VAL A 157 -6.32 -7.99 17.07
CA VAL A 157 -6.93 -8.94 16.13
C VAL A 157 -8.08 -8.29 15.36
N GLY A 158 -8.90 -7.48 16.04
CA GLY A 158 -9.96 -6.71 15.41
C GLY A 158 -9.42 -5.74 14.36
N ALA A 159 -8.36 -5.00 14.69
CA ALA A 159 -7.71 -4.09 13.74
C ALA A 159 -7.17 -4.81 12.50
N ARG A 160 -6.43 -5.92 12.68
CA ARG A 160 -5.96 -6.77 11.57
C ARG A 160 -7.12 -7.21 10.67
N ASN A 161 -8.22 -7.66 11.25
CA ASN A 161 -9.40 -8.11 10.51
C ASN A 161 -10.12 -6.96 9.77
N ASN A 162 -10.25 -5.81 10.42
CA ASN A 162 -10.84 -4.61 9.81
C ASN A 162 -10.05 -4.18 8.58
N PHE A 163 -8.74 -3.99 8.73
CA PHE A 163 -7.88 -3.50 7.65
C PHE A 163 -7.82 -4.53 6.51
N SER A 164 -7.73 -5.82 6.83
CA SER A 164 -7.75 -6.91 5.83
C SER A 164 -9.04 -6.88 5.00
N LEU A 165 -10.20 -6.66 5.64
CA LEU A 165 -11.47 -6.58 4.93
C LEU A 165 -11.50 -5.36 3.99
N GLN A 166 -11.04 -4.20 4.44
CA GLN A 166 -11.04 -2.98 3.63
C GLN A 166 -10.12 -3.08 2.41
N LEU A 167 -8.91 -3.62 2.58
CA LEU A 167 -7.94 -3.82 1.50
C LEU A 167 -8.38 -4.93 0.52
N LYS A 168 -8.95 -6.02 1.05
CA LYS A 168 -9.58 -7.05 0.21
C LYS A 168 -10.67 -6.42 -0.66
N ASN A 169 -11.61 -5.67 -0.07
CA ASN A 169 -12.69 -5.04 -0.83
C ASN A 169 -12.20 -4.12 -1.94
N MET A 170 -11.14 -3.33 -1.70
CA MET A 170 -10.53 -2.47 -2.71
C MET A 170 -9.94 -3.27 -3.87
N THR A 171 -9.23 -4.34 -3.55
CA THR A 171 -8.57 -5.19 -4.56
C THR A 171 -9.61 -5.99 -5.36
N GLU A 172 -10.65 -6.49 -4.71
CA GLU A 172 -11.79 -7.12 -5.38
C GLU A 172 -12.53 -6.13 -6.30
N ALA A 173 -12.62 -4.85 -5.92
CA ALA A 173 -13.18 -3.81 -6.79
C ALA A 173 -12.29 -3.52 -8.00
N ALA A 174 -10.97 -3.56 -7.82
CA ALA A 174 -10.02 -3.48 -8.92
C ALA A 174 -10.19 -4.65 -9.90
N TYR A 175 -10.24 -5.90 -9.40
CA TYR A 175 -10.51 -7.08 -10.23
C TYR A 175 -11.80 -6.94 -11.04
N ARG A 176 -12.90 -6.50 -10.40
CA ARG A 176 -14.19 -6.32 -11.10
C ARG A 176 -14.13 -5.30 -12.23
N SER A 177 -13.34 -4.24 -12.08
CA SER A 177 -13.26 -3.16 -13.08
C SER A 177 -12.22 -3.47 -14.15
N LEU A 178 -11.03 -3.90 -13.74
CA LEU A 178 -9.83 -4.00 -14.56
C LEU A 178 -9.51 -5.41 -15.04
N GLY A 179 -10.14 -6.44 -14.48
CA GLY A 179 -9.74 -7.82 -14.64
C GLY A 179 -8.41 -8.11 -13.93
N GLU A 180 -7.67 -9.10 -14.45
CA GLU A 180 -6.37 -9.49 -13.92
C GLU A 180 -5.29 -8.45 -14.31
N LYS A 181 -5.03 -7.51 -13.40
CA LYS A 181 -3.97 -6.49 -13.50
C LYS A 181 -3.13 -6.46 -12.22
N PRO A 182 -1.83 -6.13 -12.30
CA PRO A 182 -1.03 -5.93 -11.10
C PRO A 182 -1.60 -4.79 -10.25
N VAL A 183 -1.63 -5.01 -8.94
CA VAL A 183 -2.00 -4.00 -7.95
C VAL A 183 -0.79 -3.74 -7.04
N LEU A 184 -0.42 -2.48 -6.90
CA LEU A 184 0.56 -1.99 -5.94
C LEU A 184 -0.15 -0.95 -5.07
N ILE A 185 -0.17 -1.10 -3.75
CA ILE A 185 -0.58 0.02 -2.90
C ILE A 185 0.52 1.08 -2.97
N GLY A 186 0.31 2.11 -3.79
CA GLY A 186 1.30 3.13 -4.14
C GLY A 186 1.68 4.02 -2.96
N GLU A 187 0.82 4.08 -1.95
CA GLU A 187 1.09 4.78 -0.71
C GLU A 187 0.26 4.19 0.43
N CYS A 188 0.93 3.84 1.53
CA CYS A 188 0.29 3.48 2.78
C CYS A 188 1.22 3.78 3.95
N GLY A 189 0.67 4.00 5.13
CA GLY A 189 1.47 4.39 6.28
C GLY A 189 0.60 4.68 7.50
N ILE A 190 1.26 5.08 8.57
CA ILE A 190 0.58 5.56 9.77
C ILE A 190 1.19 6.90 10.17
N PRO A 191 0.40 7.83 10.72
CA PRO A 191 0.98 8.95 11.44
C PRO A 191 1.83 8.39 12.59
N VAL A 192 3.09 8.80 12.70
CA VAL A 192 3.99 8.35 13.77
C VAL A 192 3.82 9.24 15.01
N ASP A 193 3.29 10.46 14.83
CA ASP A 193 2.85 11.41 15.87
C ASP A 193 1.47 11.10 16.47
N LEU A 194 1.04 9.83 16.41
CA LEU A 194 -0.17 9.35 17.07
C LEU A 194 -0.21 9.71 18.54
N ASN A 195 -1.45 9.89 19.05
CA ASN A 195 -1.71 10.09 20.47
C ASN A 195 -0.94 11.29 21.03
N LYS A 196 -0.95 12.40 20.27
CA LYS A 196 -0.24 13.66 20.61
C LYS A 196 1.29 13.52 20.66
N GLY A 197 1.86 12.51 19.98
CA GLY A 197 3.29 12.30 19.93
C GLY A 197 3.92 11.79 21.23
N GLU A 198 3.14 11.21 22.15
CA GLU A 198 3.63 10.70 23.45
C GLU A 198 4.85 9.79 23.31
N ALA A 199 4.85 8.92 22.29
CA ALA A 199 5.95 7.99 22.00
C ALA A 199 7.29 8.69 21.69
N PHE A 200 7.29 9.97 21.31
CA PHE A 200 8.52 10.73 21.03
C PHE A 200 9.31 11.05 22.28
N GLU A 201 8.62 11.10 23.42
CA GLU A 201 9.21 11.36 24.74
C GLU A 201 9.42 10.07 25.52
N SER A 202 8.43 9.16 25.51
CA SER A 202 8.47 7.92 26.29
C SER A 202 9.30 6.82 25.64
N ASP A 203 9.53 6.89 24.32
CA ASP A 203 10.06 5.80 23.49
C ASP A 203 9.21 4.51 23.53
N ASP A 204 7.96 4.61 24.02
CA ASP A 204 6.97 3.54 23.95
C ASP A 204 6.17 3.64 22.65
N TRP A 205 6.57 2.84 21.67
CA TRP A 205 5.98 2.78 20.34
C TRP A 205 4.87 1.73 20.22
N THR A 206 4.25 1.29 21.32
CA THR A 206 3.28 0.18 21.32
C THR A 206 2.13 0.41 20.33
N TRP A 207 1.53 1.59 20.32
CA TRP A 207 0.37 1.88 19.46
C TRP A 207 0.75 1.99 17.99
N GLN A 208 1.89 2.64 17.70
CA GLN A 208 2.42 2.77 16.36
C GLN A 208 2.80 1.39 15.78
N ASN A 209 3.46 0.53 16.57
CA ASN A 209 3.76 -0.84 16.14
C ASN A 209 2.49 -1.65 15.91
N LYS A 210 1.50 -1.59 16.81
CA LYS A 210 0.21 -2.27 16.61
C LYS A 210 -0.49 -1.80 15.34
N MET A 211 -0.56 -0.49 15.08
CA MET A 211 -1.23 0.02 13.90
C MET A 211 -0.49 -0.35 12.60
N MET A 212 0.85 -0.21 12.58
CA MET A 212 1.70 -0.58 11.45
C MET A 212 1.59 -2.08 11.15
N ASP A 213 1.69 -2.93 12.17
CA ASP A 213 1.52 -4.37 12.04
C ASP A 213 0.14 -4.75 11.51
N ALA A 214 -0.94 -4.14 12.02
CA ALA A 214 -2.29 -4.40 11.53
C ALA A 214 -2.43 -4.06 10.04
N MET A 215 -1.81 -2.97 9.59
CA MET A 215 -1.83 -2.56 8.19
C MET A 215 -1.01 -3.51 7.31
N ILE A 216 0.23 -3.84 7.69
CA ILE A 216 1.08 -4.72 6.87
C ILE A 216 0.52 -6.14 6.83
N THR A 217 -0.03 -6.66 7.94
CA THR A 217 -0.74 -7.95 7.92
C THR A 217 -1.95 -7.92 6.97
N ALA A 218 -2.67 -6.81 6.88
CA ALA A 218 -3.79 -6.70 5.94
C ALA A 218 -3.35 -6.67 4.47
N LEU A 219 -2.21 -6.05 4.17
CA LEU A 219 -1.58 -6.04 2.85
C LEU A 219 -1.11 -7.45 2.45
N GLU A 220 -0.42 -8.13 3.37
CA GLU A 220 0.04 -9.52 3.22
C GLU A 220 -1.11 -10.51 2.98
N ARG A 221 -2.16 -10.45 3.79
CA ARG A 221 -3.36 -11.29 3.64
C ARG A 221 -4.10 -11.05 2.33
N SER A 222 -3.91 -9.87 1.74
CA SER A 222 -4.46 -9.52 0.43
C SER A 222 -3.47 -9.78 -0.71
N LEU A 223 -2.28 -10.32 -0.42
CA LEU A 223 -1.18 -10.57 -1.37
C LEU A 223 -0.80 -9.33 -2.18
N LEU A 224 -0.87 -8.16 -1.55
CA LEU A 224 -0.61 -6.88 -2.18
C LEU A 224 0.85 -6.47 -2.00
N ASN A 225 1.46 -6.02 -3.09
CA ASN A 225 2.68 -5.22 -3.00
C ASN A 225 2.32 -3.83 -2.47
N PHE A 226 3.26 -3.17 -1.80
CA PHE A 226 3.02 -1.82 -1.27
C PHE A 226 4.30 -1.00 -1.15
N THR A 227 4.12 0.31 -1.05
CA THR A 227 5.16 1.30 -0.77
C THR A 227 4.79 2.09 0.48
N LEU A 228 5.62 1.98 1.53
CA LEU A 228 5.40 2.68 2.79
C LEU A 228 5.74 4.17 2.65
N TRP A 229 4.81 5.02 3.09
CA TRP A 229 5.01 6.45 3.29
C TRP A 229 5.50 6.69 4.73
N ASN A 230 6.72 7.16 4.94
CA ASN A 230 7.78 7.30 3.94
C ASN A 230 9.17 7.05 4.52
N TYR A 231 10.20 7.16 3.68
CA TYR A 231 11.57 7.35 4.13
C TYR A 231 11.96 8.81 3.87
N ASN A 232 12.05 9.59 4.94
CA ASN A 232 12.59 10.95 4.87
C ASN A 232 13.80 11.08 5.82
N PRO A 233 15.03 11.21 5.30
CA PRO A 233 16.23 11.35 6.12
C PRO A 233 16.29 12.68 6.88
N ALA A 234 15.58 13.71 6.45
CA ALA A 234 15.49 14.99 7.14
C ALA A 234 14.39 15.02 8.22
N ASN A 235 13.64 13.92 8.40
CA ASN A 235 12.53 13.90 9.34
C ASN A 235 12.98 14.12 10.79
N SER A 236 12.21 14.94 11.51
CA SER A 236 12.38 15.17 12.95
C SER A 236 11.08 14.88 13.72
N ASP A 237 11.20 14.62 15.03
CA ASP A 237 10.04 14.41 15.89
C ASP A 237 9.15 15.67 15.96
N ILE A 238 9.75 16.86 15.88
CA ILE A 238 9.06 18.15 16.06
C ILE A 238 8.39 18.62 14.76
N HIS A 239 9.13 18.60 13.65
CA HIS A 239 8.68 19.19 12.39
C HIS A 239 8.17 18.17 11.38
N GLY A 240 8.26 16.87 11.70
CA GLY A 240 7.95 15.81 10.75
C GLY A 240 8.85 15.91 9.53
N ASP A 241 8.24 15.88 8.36
CA ASP A 241 8.88 15.86 7.06
C ASP A 241 9.51 17.19 6.59
N SER A 242 9.31 18.28 7.36
CA SER A 242 9.76 19.64 7.02
C SER A 242 9.20 20.18 5.69
N TRP A 243 8.10 19.60 5.21
CA TRP A 243 7.39 20.05 4.02
C TRP A 243 6.00 20.54 4.35
N ASN A 244 5.12 19.67 4.85
CA ASN A 244 3.75 20.03 5.24
C ASN A 244 3.46 19.73 6.72
N GLY A 245 4.45 19.23 7.46
CA GLY A 245 4.34 18.90 8.88
C GLY A 245 3.82 17.49 9.14
N GLU A 246 3.73 16.64 8.11
CA GLU A 246 3.43 15.22 8.27
C GLU A 246 4.58 14.49 8.96
N ASN A 247 4.23 13.59 9.89
CA ASN A 247 5.20 12.75 10.58
C ASN A 247 4.94 11.28 10.26
N PHE A 248 5.17 10.88 9.01
CA PHE A 248 4.94 9.51 8.52
C PHE A 248 6.24 8.70 8.37
N SER A 249 7.39 9.36 8.38
CA SER A 249 8.66 8.71 8.07
C SER A 249 8.92 7.51 9.00
N PHE A 250 9.34 6.35 8.52
CA PHE A 250 9.85 5.32 9.43
C PHE A 250 11.30 5.60 9.86
N PHE A 251 11.83 6.78 9.57
CA PHE A 251 13.14 7.24 10.00
C PHE A 251 13.04 8.58 10.75
N ALA A 252 13.90 8.79 11.76
CA ALA A 252 14.07 10.08 12.42
C ALA A 252 15.54 10.33 12.77
N GLN A 253 16.05 11.50 12.36
CA GLN A 253 17.45 11.87 12.50
C GLN A 253 17.94 11.83 13.95
N ARG A 254 17.08 12.17 14.92
CA ARG A 254 17.40 12.16 16.36
C ARG A 254 17.90 10.80 16.86
N ARG A 255 17.45 9.71 16.24
CA ARG A 255 17.78 8.33 16.64
C ARG A 255 18.91 7.72 15.79
N ALA A 256 19.41 8.45 14.80
CA ALA A 256 20.46 8.00 13.90
C ALA A 256 21.86 8.23 14.49
N LEU A 257 22.82 7.40 14.10
CA LEU A 257 24.23 7.63 14.42
C LEU A 257 24.84 8.63 13.43
N PRO A 258 25.82 9.44 13.85
CA PRO A 258 26.61 10.23 12.92
C PRO A 258 27.39 9.30 11.98
N SER A 259 27.63 9.76 10.74
CA SER A 259 28.27 8.94 9.69
C SER A 259 29.64 8.37 10.10
N SER A 260 30.37 9.03 11.00
CA SER A 260 31.66 8.57 11.54
C SER A 260 31.57 7.31 12.40
N LEU A 261 30.37 6.96 12.89
CA LEU A 261 30.13 5.79 13.74
C LEU A 261 29.37 4.67 13.00
N LEU A 262 29.00 4.89 11.74
CA LEU A 262 28.31 3.89 10.93
C LEU A 262 29.33 2.92 10.31
N SER A 263 29.06 1.62 10.44
CA SER A 263 29.66 0.62 9.54
C SER A 263 28.74 0.45 8.32
N LEU A 264 29.35 0.34 7.14
CA LEU A 264 28.63 0.13 5.88
C LEU A 264 28.49 -1.36 5.53
N ASP A 265 28.87 -2.26 6.43
CA ASP A 265 28.65 -3.70 6.26
C ASP A 265 27.15 -3.98 6.33
N GLN A 266 26.61 -4.70 5.34
CA GLN A 266 25.15 -4.94 5.24
C GLN A 266 24.55 -5.67 6.46
N THR A 267 25.38 -6.38 7.23
CA THR A 267 24.97 -7.07 8.46
C THR A 267 25.13 -6.23 9.71
N SER A 268 25.57 -4.97 9.58
CA SER A 268 25.83 -4.11 10.71
C SER A 268 24.51 -3.62 11.34
N PRO A 269 24.29 -3.86 12.64
CA PRO A 269 23.09 -3.35 13.31
C PRO A 269 23.07 -1.81 13.38
N THR A 270 24.21 -1.16 13.11
CA THR A 270 24.30 0.30 13.08
C THR A 270 23.53 0.92 11.91
N LEU A 271 23.22 0.15 10.87
CA LEU A 271 22.43 0.60 9.72
C LEU A 271 20.95 0.82 10.08
N ASP A 272 20.47 0.17 11.15
CA ASP A 272 19.09 0.33 11.63
C ASP A 272 18.93 1.56 12.55
N ASN A 273 20.02 2.23 12.94
CA ASN A 273 19.94 3.44 13.73
C ASN A 273 19.19 4.55 12.99
N GLY A 274 18.26 5.19 13.69
CA GLY A 274 17.35 6.18 13.12
C GLY A 274 16.03 5.57 12.65
N GLY A 275 15.98 4.26 12.45
CA GLY A 275 14.76 3.53 12.15
C GLY A 275 13.73 3.62 13.29
N ARG A 276 12.47 3.70 12.91
CA ARG A 276 11.28 3.68 13.76
C ARG A 276 10.42 2.51 13.30
N LEU A 277 9.79 1.82 14.23
CA LEU A 277 8.83 0.74 13.93
C LEU A 277 9.43 -0.42 13.12
N LEU A 278 10.76 -0.60 13.10
CA LEU A 278 11.44 -1.64 12.33
C LEU A 278 10.93 -3.04 12.65
N ARG A 279 10.55 -3.27 13.92
CA ARG A 279 9.89 -4.51 14.34
C ARG A 279 8.67 -4.83 13.48
N SER A 280 7.84 -3.83 13.17
CA SER A 280 6.63 -4.01 12.37
C SER A 280 6.90 -4.00 10.87
N ILE A 281 7.92 -3.26 10.41
CA ILE A 281 8.20 -3.03 8.98
C ILE A 281 9.09 -4.12 8.37
N VAL A 282 10.12 -4.58 9.09
CA VAL A 282 11.13 -5.51 8.57
C VAL A 282 10.66 -6.94 8.79
N ARG A 283 9.87 -7.46 7.85
CA ARG A 283 9.21 -8.77 7.95
C ARG A 283 9.72 -9.75 6.90
N PRO A 284 9.54 -11.08 7.10
CA PRO A 284 9.73 -12.04 6.01
C PRO A 284 8.80 -11.73 4.83
N TYR A 285 9.26 -11.94 3.60
CA TYR A 285 8.40 -11.85 2.41
C TYR A 285 8.95 -12.70 1.26
N ALA A 286 8.06 -13.20 0.40
CA ALA A 286 8.46 -13.87 -0.83
C ALA A 286 8.91 -12.84 -1.89
N ALA A 287 10.21 -12.75 -2.11
CA ALA A 287 10.80 -11.81 -3.07
C ALA A 287 10.63 -12.29 -4.53
N LYS A 288 10.69 -13.62 -4.74
CA LYS A 288 10.39 -14.24 -6.04
C LYS A 288 9.67 -15.56 -5.80
N VAL A 289 8.60 -15.81 -6.55
CA VAL A 289 7.78 -17.01 -6.41
C VAL A 289 7.78 -17.77 -7.71
N ALA A 290 8.15 -19.05 -7.68
CA ALA A 290 8.04 -19.95 -8.82
C ALA A 290 6.59 -20.47 -8.97
N GLY A 291 5.62 -19.56 -9.07
CA GLY A 291 4.20 -19.88 -9.10
C GLY A 291 3.30 -18.69 -8.74
N VAL A 292 2.03 -18.98 -8.50
CA VAL A 292 0.98 -18.03 -8.09
C VAL A 292 0.82 -18.08 -6.56
N PRO A 293 1.09 -16.98 -5.84
CA PRO A 293 0.80 -16.88 -4.41
C PRO A 293 -0.68 -17.10 -4.10
N LEU A 294 -0.97 -17.86 -3.04
CA LEU A 294 -2.33 -18.17 -2.59
C LEU A 294 -2.62 -17.66 -1.18
N LYS A 295 -1.60 -17.63 -0.30
CA LYS A 295 -1.76 -17.19 1.08
C LYS A 295 -0.42 -16.73 1.65
N TRP A 296 -0.44 -15.65 2.42
CA TRP A 296 0.66 -15.24 3.29
C TRP A 296 0.12 -14.91 4.68
N GLU A 297 0.67 -15.52 5.72
CA GLU A 297 0.42 -15.15 7.11
C GLU A 297 1.76 -15.02 7.84
N TYR A 298 1.86 -14.02 8.71
CA TYR A 298 3.01 -13.78 9.55
C TYR A 298 2.56 -13.27 10.93
N GLU A 299 3.05 -13.90 11.99
CA GLU A 299 2.81 -13.48 13.36
C GLU A 299 4.05 -12.76 13.92
N LEU A 300 3.90 -11.46 14.14
CA LEU A 300 4.98 -10.59 14.59
C LEU A 300 5.60 -10.99 15.94
N ASN A 301 4.80 -11.54 16.86
CA ASN A 301 5.29 -11.86 18.20
C ASN A 301 6.08 -13.16 18.27
N THR A 302 5.70 -14.16 17.47
CA THR A 302 6.36 -15.48 17.45
C THR A 302 7.38 -15.59 16.33
N GLY A 303 7.23 -14.82 15.26
CA GLY A 303 8.02 -14.94 14.04
C GLY A 303 7.53 -16.06 13.11
N ASP A 304 6.40 -16.70 13.43
CA ASP A 304 5.84 -17.78 12.62
C ASP A 304 5.32 -17.22 11.29
N CYS A 305 5.57 -17.95 10.22
CA CYS A 305 5.19 -17.56 8.88
C CYS A 305 4.63 -18.76 8.11
N GLU A 306 3.58 -18.52 7.34
CA GLU A 306 2.95 -19.52 6.48
C GLU A 306 2.78 -18.92 5.09
N PHE A 307 3.32 -19.60 4.08
CA PHE A 307 3.22 -19.19 2.68
C PHE A 307 2.72 -20.36 1.83
N GLU A 308 1.66 -20.12 1.06
CA GLU A 308 1.11 -21.08 0.11
C GLU A 308 1.18 -20.51 -1.30
N TRP A 309 1.62 -21.31 -2.27
CA TRP A 309 1.62 -20.98 -3.69
C TRP A 309 1.43 -22.22 -4.55
N VAL A 310 1.01 -22.02 -5.80
CA VAL A 310 0.75 -23.11 -6.75
C VAL A 310 1.48 -22.88 -8.05
N VAL A 311 1.97 -23.95 -8.68
CA VAL A 311 2.49 -23.90 -10.04
C VAL A 311 1.31 -23.75 -10.99
N PRO A 312 1.24 -22.69 -11.82
CA PRO A 312 0.09 -22.45 -12.68
C PRO A 312 -0.05 -23.55 -13.73
N TYR A 313 -1.31 -23.86 -14.09
CA TYR A 313 -1.64 -24.90 -15.04
C TYR A 313 -1.32 -24.46 -16.48
N PRO A 314 -0.97 -25.41 -17.37
CA PRO A 314 -0.60 -25.10 -18.74
C PRO A 314 -1.79 -24.74 -19.64
N ASN A 315 -3.03 -25.02 -19.21
CA ASN A 315 -4.24 -24.70 -19.97
C ASN A 315 -5.48 -24.54 -19.08
N GLU A 316 -6.49 -23.88 -19.64
CA GLU A 316 -7.79 -23.61 -19.00
C GLU A 316 -8.52 -24.88 -18.55
N ALA A 317 -8.47 -25.97 -19.33
CA ALA A 317 -9.19 -27.20 -19.00
C ALA A 317 -8.69 -27.83 -17.69
N LYS A 318 -7.35 -27.92 -17.53
CA LYS A 318 -6.74 -28.40 -16.27
C LYS A 318 -6.97 -27.42 -15.12
N ALA A 319 -6.88 -26.12 -15.39
CA ALA A 319 -7.17 -25.11 -14.37
C ALA A 319 -8.63 -25.19 -13.87
N ALA A 320 -9.60 -25.38 -14.77
CA ALA A 320 -11.01 -25.49 -14.42
C ALA A 320 -11.37 -26.79 -13.68
N GLN A 321 -10.68 -27.89 -13.97
CA GLN A 321 -10.86 -29.16 -13.24
C GLN A 321 -10.35 -29.07 -11.80
N ASN A 322 -9.26 -28.35 -11.56
CA ASN A 322 -8.60 -28.26 -10.26
C ASN A 322 -8.97 -26.99 -9.48
N SER A 323 -9.61 -26.02 -10.11
CA SER A 323 -10.13 -24.83 -9.45
C SER A 323 -11.44 -25.15 -8.73
N LYS A 324 -11.54 -24.74 -7.47
CA LYS A 324 -12.80 -24.75 -6.72
C LYS A 324 -13.67 -23.52 -7.03
N ALA A 325 -13.17 -22.57 -7.82
CA ALA A 325 -13.82 -21.30 -8.10
C ALA A 325 -15.06 -21.50 -9.00
N LYS A 326 -16.21 -21.00 -8.54
CA LYS A 326 -17.48 -21.04 -9.28
C LYS A 326 -17.86 -19.68 -9.89
N GLY A 327 -16.95 -18.70 -9.89
CA GLY A 327 -17.23 -17.31 -10.28
C GLY A 327 -16.02 -16.60 -10.88
N SER A 328 -16.13 -15.27 -11.03
CA SER A 328 -15.03 -14.42 -11.47
C SER A 328 -13.82 -14.53 -10.52
N PRO A 329 -12.58 -14.36 -11.04
CA PRO A 329 -11.39 -14.37 -10.19
C PRO A 329 -11.48 -13.38 -9.04
N THR A 330 -10.93 -13.77 -7.90
CA THR A 330 -10.89 -12.97 -6.67
C THR A 330 -9.49 -12.96 -6.10
N VAL A 331 -9.23 -12.15 -5.07
CA VAL A 331 -7.93 -12.14 -4.38
C VAL A 331 -7.63 -13.50 -3.75
N SER A 332 -8.65 -14.19 -3.23
CA SER A 332 -8.49 -15.49 -2.58
C SER A 332 -8.55 -16.67 -3.56
N GLU A 333 -9.01 -16.43 -4.78
CA GLU A 333 -9.11 -17.43 -5.85
C GLU A 333 -8.59 -16.80 -7.16
N PRO A 334 -7.26 -16.57 -7.26
CA PRO A 334 -6.68 -15.94 -8.43
C PRO A 334 -6.71 -16.88 -9.64
N PRO A 335 -6.57 -16.37 -10.87
CA PRO A 335 -6.42 -17.21 -12.06
C PRO A 335 -5.19 -18.11 -11.91
N LEU A 336 -5.38 -19.41 -12.15
CA LEU A 336 -4.32 -20.42 -12.03
C LEU A 336 -3.79 -20.88 -13.39
N ILE A 337 -3.93 -20.06 -14.42
CA ILE A 337 -3.51 -20.38 -15.79
C ILE A 337 -2.24 -19.61 -16.09
N SER A 338 -1.25 -20.29 -16.67
CA SER A 338 -0.01 -19.63 -17.06
C SER A 338 -0.06 -19.17 -18.52
N ASN A 339 -0.07 -17.85 -18.74
CA ASN A 339 0.24 -17.30 -20.07
C ASN A 339 1.74 -17.22 -20.35
N SER A 340 2.59 -17.44 -19.33
CA SER A 340 4.06 -17.36 -19.42
C SER A 340 4.70 -18.62 -18.83
N LEU A 341 5.83 -19.04 -19.39
CA LEU A 341 6.61 -20.13 -18.80
C LEU A 341 7.34 -19.64 -17.54
N LEU A 342 7.32 -20.43 -16.46
CA LEU A 342 8.16 -20.15 -15.30
C LEU A 342 9.63 -20.19 -15.71
N ALA A 343 10.35 -19.09 -15.49
CA ALA A 343 11.77 -19.00 -15.81
C ALA A 343 12.67 -19.73 -14.79
N SER A 344 12.11 -20.11 -13.63
CA SER A 344 12.80 -20.75 -12.53
C SER A 344 11.82 -21.60 -11.72
N ASN A 345 12.34 -22.66 -11.09
CA ASN A 345 11.66 -23.51 -10.12
C ASN A 345 12.02 -23.15 -8.66
N THR A 346 12.74 -22.04 -8.47
CA THR A 346 13.21 -21.57 -7.17
C THR A 346 12.36 -20.41 -6.67
N THR A 347 11.82 -20.57 -5.46
CA THR A 347 11.20 -19.49 -4.69
C THR A 347 12.26 -18.89 -3.76
N GLU A 348 12.38 -17.56 -3.75
CA GLU A 348 13.30 -16.79 -2.91
C GLU A 348 12.50 -16.04 -1.84
N ILE A 349 12.78 -16.33 -0.57
CA ILE A 349 12.13 -15.67 0.57
C ILE A 349 13.17 -14.87 1.34
N PHE A 350 12.91 -13.58 1.52
CA PHE A 350 13.67 -12.75 2.42
C PHE A 350 13.31 -13.09 3.86
N PHE A 351 14.31 -13.21 4.73
CA PHE A 351 14.11 -13.45 6.15
C PHE A 351 14.96 -12.47 6.98
N PRO A 352 14.35 -11.64 7.85
CA PRO A 352 15.07 -10.68 8.67
C PRO A 352 16.12 -11.33 9.58
N LEU A 353 17.33 -10.76 9.61
CA LEU A 353 18.43 -11.28 10.41
C LEU A 353 18.08 -11.35 11.90
N TYR A 354 17.41 -10.33 12.45
CA TYR A 354 17.06 -10.27 13.87
C TYR A 354 16.09 -11.39 14.32
N LEU A 355 15.31 -11.98 13.40
CA LEU A 355 14.45 -13.13 13.69
C LEU A 355 15.24 -14.45 13.74
N SER A 356 16.39 -14.50 13.10
CA SER A 356 17.23 -15.70 12.98
C SER A 356 18.45 -15.72 13.90
N GLN A 357 18.91 -14.55 14.35
CA GLN A 357 20.16 -14.43 15.10
C GLN A 357 20.12 -15.22 16.40
N GLY A 358 20.98 -16.23 16.50
CA GLY A 358 21.04 -17.12 17.67
C GLY A 358 19.86 -18.08 17.82
N ARG A 359 19.01 -18.20 16.78
CA ARG A 359 17.84 -19.10 16.76
C ARG A 359 17.99 -20.16 15.66
N THR A 360 17.27 -21.27 15.78
CA THR A 360 17.16 -22.26 14.70
C THR A 360 15.90 -21.98 13.89
N ILE A 361 16.04 -21.96 12.57
CA ILE A 361 14.90 -21.79 11.67
C ILE A 361 14.45 -23.19 11.22
N SER A 362 13.19 -23.53 11.53
CA SER A 362 12.58 -24.77 11.04
C SER A 362 11.70 -24.47 9.84
N VAL A 363 11.95 -25.14 8.73
CA VAL A 363 11.19 -24.99 7.49
C VAL A 363 10.50 -26.31 7.18
N THR A 364 9.17 -26.28 7.09
CA THR A 364 8.34 -27.45 6.78
C THR A 364 7.67 -27.25 5.43
N LEU A 365 7.84 -28.22 4.54
CA LEU A 365 7.19 -28.28 3.23
C LEU A 365 6.09 -29.35 3.29
N ALA A 366 4.83 -28.96 3.05
CA ALA A 366 3.68 -29.85 3.25
C ALA A 366 3.71 -31.13 2.37
N ASP A 367 4.32 -31.07 1.18
CA ASP A 367 4.31 -32.18 0.21
C ASP A 367 5.59 -33.02 0.20
N SER A 368 6.50 -32.79 1.14
CA SER A 368 7.67 -33.64 1.32
C SER A 368 7.65 -34.23 2.72
N SER A 369 7.90 -35.54 2.84
CA SER A 369 8.22 -36.16 4.14
C SER A 369 9.53 -35.64 4.77
N ALA A 370 10.14 -34.61 4.18
CA ALA A 370 11.38 -33.98 4.57
C ALA A 370 11.08 -32.65 5.29
N SER A 371 11.21 -32.65 6.62
CA SER A 371 11.43 -31.40 7.35
C SER A 371 12.91 -31.05 7.25
N SER A 372 13.22 -29.82 6.82
CA SER A 372 14.60 -29.33 6.79
C SER A 372 14.78 -28.34 7.93
N LYS A 373 15.70 -28.66 8.86
CA LYS A 373 16.09 -27.75 9.93
C LYS A 373 17.35 -27.02 9.51
N PHE A 374 17.32 -25.70 9.52
CA PHE A 374 18.47 -24.86 9.21
C PHE A 374 18.95 -24.20 10.50
N THR A 375 20.15 -24.58 10.96
CA THR A 375 20.84 -23.92 12.07
C THR A 375 21.94 -23.05 11.50
N GLN A 376 22.02 -21.78 11.90
CA GLN A 376 22.94 -20.77 11.36
C GLN A 376 24.45 -21.06 11.56
N ASN A 377 24.82 -22.21 12.12
CA ASN A 377 26.23 -22.57 12.23
C ASN A 377 26.72 -23.12 10.88
N MET A 378 27.32 -22.22 10.08
CA MET A 378 28.03 -22.42 8.81
C MET A 378 27.21 -22.18 7.53
N CYS A 379 27.19 -20.93 7.06
CA CYS A 379 27.34 -20.64 5.63
C CYS A 379 27.69 -19.16 5.39
N PRO A 380 28.94 -18.84 4.98
CA PRO A 380 29.35 -17.47 4.60
C PRO A 380 28.62 -16.93 3.35
N ASN A 381 27.87 -17.77 2.65
CA ASN A 381 27.18 -17.46 1.39
C ASN A 381 25.65 -17.37 1.52
N PHE A 382 25.07 -17.34 2.73
CA PHE A 382 23.66 -16.98 2.91
C PHE A 382 23.50 -15.48 2.62
N LYS A 383 23.42 -15.13 1.33
CA LYS A 383 22.93 -13.82 0.90
C LYS A 383 21.44 -13.76 1.24
N HIS A 384 21.08 -13.42 2.49
CA HIS A 384 19.78 -12.91 2.99
C HIS A 384 18.45 -13.49 2.45
N TYR A 385 18.51 -14.62 1.75
CA TYR A 385 17.41 -15.30 1.11
C TYR A 385 17.49 -16.76 1.50
N VAL A 386 16.38 -17.32 1.95
CA VAL A 386 16.23 -18.77 1.98
C VAL A 386 15.74 -19.19 0.60
N SER A 387 16.56 -19.96 -0.10
CA SER A 387 16.21 -20.53 -1.40
C SER A 387 15.55 -21.89 -1.21
N ALA A 388 14.31 -22.04 -1.64
CA ALA A 388 13.69 -23.35 -1.83
C ALA A 388 13.74 -23.69 -3.32
N SER A 389 14.61 -24.61 -3.71
CA SER A 389 14.79 -25.07 -5.09
C SER A 389 14.22 -26.47 -5.28
N TRP A 390 13.35 -26.65 -6.27
CA TRP A 390 12.75 -27.95 -6.58
C TRP A 390 13.45 -28.64 -7.76
N ILE A 391 14.16 -29.74 -7.52
CA ILE A 391 14.41 -30.76 -8.54
C ILE A 391 13.53 -31.96 -8.19
N CYS A 392 12.38 -32.08 -8.83
CA CYS A 392 11.70 -33.36 -8.92
C CYS A 392 10.88 -33.42 -10.22
N HIS A 393 11.29 -34.32 -11.12
CA HIS A 393 10.41 -34.84 -12.15
C HIS A 393 9.26 -35.57 -11.47
N LEU A 394 7.99 -35.23 -11.77
CA LEU A 394 6.89 -36.15 -12.05
C LEU A 394 5.54 -35.43 -12.10
N ASP A 395 4.69 -35.91 -13.02
CA ASP A 395 3.28 -35.56 -13.18
C ASP A 395 2.50 -35.64 -11.86
N SER A 396 1.83 -34.54 -11.46
CA SER A 396 0.50 -34.49 -10.80
C SER A 396 0.26 -33.12 -10.14
N ASP A 397 -0.98 -32.87 -9.74
CA ASP A 397 -1.61 -31.62 -9.30
C ASP A 397 -1.03 -30.99 -8.00
N ILE A 398 0.15 -30.38 -8.05
CA ILE A 398 0.91 -29.94 -6.85
C ILE A 398 0.48 -28.53 -6.35
N MET A 399 -0.12 -28.46 -5.15
CA MET A 399 -0.24 -27.25 -4.32
C MET A 399 0.89 -27.23 -3.28
N SER A 400 1.78 -26.24 -3.29
CA SER A 400 2.89 -26.17 -2.34
C SER A 400 2.63 -25.23 -1.16
N ARG A 401 2.96 -25.68 0.05
CA ARG A 401 2.88 -24.91 1.30
C ARG A 401 4.19 -24.98 2.08
N LEU A 402 4.60 -23.83 2.61
CA LEU A 402 5.81 -23.63 3.40
C LEU A 402 5.45 -23.01 4.75
N ASP A 403 5.74 -23.73 5.83
CA ASP A 403 5.53 -23.26 7.21
C ASP A 403 6.87 -23.05 7.92
N TRP A 404 6.97 -21.97 8.69
CA TRP A 404 8.13 -21.56 9.47
C TRP A 404 7.75 -21.46 10.93
N ASN A 405 8.52 -22.12 11.80
CA ASN A 405 8.41 -21.96 13.24
C ASN A 405 9.79 -21.62 13.83
N LEU A 406 9.83 -20.64 14.74
CA LEU A 406 11.01 -20.38 15.57
C LEU A 406 10.99 -21.32 16.78
N ALA A 407 12.06 -22.11 16.94
CA ALA A 407 12.24 -23.04 18.05
C ALA A 407 13.28 -22.54 19.06
#